data_AF-A0A7L4TDS6-F1
#
_entry.id   AF-A0A7L4TDS6-F1
#
_cell.length_a   1.000
_cell.length_b   1.000
_cell.length_c   1.000
_cell.angle_alpha   90.00
_cell.angle_beta   90.00
_cell.angle_gamma   90.00
#
_symmetry.space_group_name_H-M   'P 1'
#
loop_
_entity.id
_entity.type
_entity.pdbx_description
1 polymer ?
#
loop_
_entity_poly.entity_id
_entity_poly.type
_entity_poly.pdbx_seq_one_letter_code
_entity_poly.pdbx_strand_id
1 'polypeptide(L)'
;MKKIVLMLSVILLLSGCYKDDINDLKNDVNSLKERMAQYESLLDVLNKRLYVVSYETKDGNYIITMSDGSKLSVRNASSFIEIGENGNWWIDGVDSGNKAIAEDGKAPKIAIGQNGNWFINDEDTGVSAAAQKGKDAAEIISVSITNGIMTFTFADGRTISIPANAPEITLTSPNGGFALDKMRWFKVKPEIKYPVGASYKWYVNNVEVASTADLLYIFGVAGTYNIELIAKNGVGEDSKTFSVTVNEKIYVNRITQVFDFLPAPGQFTNELPNGKITDTDETMRVKAETALTANNMISLGGFGGYVVFGFDHTVINKEGNDFIVLGNAMSDWAEPGIIMVSYDVNENGKPDDEWFEIAGSQHYKASTIKNYEITYYKPETEPTNPNEPNYIRWTDNQGATGYLAKNQWHRQSFYPLWKGETLTYKGTFLKSNIYDKSGTGSNWANPAYEWGYSDNWANTDVKAQIDISWAVNAKGESVKLKGIDFVRVYNSNRADGGWLGEVSTEVNGFKDLNLP
;
A
#
# COMPACT_ATOMS: atom_id res chain seq x y z
N MET A 1 13.55 87.67 -33.65
CA MET A 1 14.17 86.67 -32.75
C MET A 1 13.58 86.63 -31.34
N LYS A 2 13.23 87.76 -30.69
CA LYS A 2 12.69 87.73 -29.30
C LYS A 2 11.27 87.13 -29.12
N LYS A 3 10.41 87.09 -30.15
CA LYS A 3 9.05 86.50 -30.04
C LYS A 3 8.99 84.97 -30.22
N ILE A 4 10.00 84.36 -30.85
CA ILE A 4 10.03 82.91 -31.12
C ILE A 4 10.63 82.14 -29.93
N VAL A 5 11.57 82.75 -29.20
CA VAL A 5 12.20 82.15 -28.00
C VAL A 5 11.21 82.05 -26.83
N LEU A 6 10.27 82.99 -26.70
CA LEU A 6 9.24 82.95 -25.65
C LEU A 6 8.15 81.89 -25.90
N MET A 7 7.92 81.52 -27.16
CA MET A 7 6.91 80.52 -27.54
C MET A 7 7.48 79.09 -27.41
N LEU A 8 8.78 78.91 -27.63
CA LEU A 8 9.46 77.62 -27.39
C LEU A 8 9.60 77.30 -25.90
N SER A 9 9.82 78.31 -25.03
CA SER A 9 9.90 78.08 -23.59
C SER A 9 8.56 77.71 -22.96
N VAL A 10 7.44 78.22 -23.48
CA VAL A 10 6.09 77.86 -23.01
C VAL A 10 5.69 76.44 -23.46
N ILE A 11 6.12 75.99 -24.66
CA ILE A 11 5.86 74.62 -25.13
C ILE A 11 6.72 73.59 -24.39
N LEU A 12 7.97 73.92 -24.03
CA LEU A 12 8.84 73.07 -23.20
C LEU A 12 8.36 72.98 -21.73
N LEU A 13 7.85 74.06 -21.15
CA LEU A 13 7.26 74.07 -19.80
C LEU A 13 5.96 73.25 -19.72
N LEU A 14 5.14 73.25 -20.78
CA LEU A 14 3.91 72.43 -20.83
C LEU A 14 4.22 70.93 -20.98
N SER A 15 5.24 70.56 -21.77
CA SER A 15 5.60 69.15 -21.98
C SER A 15 6.20 68.42 -20.77
N GLY A 16 6.80 69.16 -19.82
CA GLY A 16 7.31 68.61 -18.56
C GLY A 16 6.18 68.19 -17.63
N CYS A 17 5.19 69.07 -17.41
CA CYS A 17 4.03 68.77 -16.57
C CYS A 17 3.23 67.56 -17.07
N TYR A 18 2.98 67.45 -18.38
CA TYR A 18 2.26 66.28 -18.91
C TYR A 18 3.01 64.96 -18.72
N LYS A 19 4.35 64.97 -18.70
CA LYS A 19 5.13 63.74 -18.53
C LYS A 19 5.13 63.27 -17.08
N ASP A 20 5.17 64.21 -16.14
CA ASP A 20 5.06 63.92 -14.72
C ASP A 20 3.63 63.45 -14.38
N ASP A 21 2.61 64.13 -14.90
CA ASP A 21 1.20 63.71 -14.78
C ASP A 21 0.96 62.29 -15.35
N ILE A 22 1.60 61.95 -16.48
CA ILE A 22 1.51 60.61 -17.08
C ILE A 22 2.23 59.54 -16.24
N ASN A 23 3.34 59.88 -15.59
CA ASN A 23 4.05 58.95 -14.72
C ASN A 23 3.28 58.73 -13.41
N ASP A 24 2.68 59.78 -12.85
CA ASP A 24 1.81 59.69 -11.68
C ASP A 24 0.58 58.84 -11.99
N LEU A 25 -0.06 59.03 -13.15
CA LEU A 25 -1.15 58.16 -13.59
C LEU A 25 -0.72 56.69 -13.76
N LYS A 26 0.50 56.41 -14.24
CA LYS A 26 1.01 55.03 -14.34
C LYS A 26 1.23 54.41 -12.97
N ASN A 27 1.74 55.19 -12.01
CA ASN A 27 1.93 54.74 -10.64
C ASN A 27 0.57 54.46 -9.98
N ASP A 28 -0.41 55.32 -10.17
CA ASP A 28 -1.78 55.12 -9.69
C ASP A 28 -2.42 53.87 -10.32
N VAL A 29 -2.26 53.66 -11.63
CA VAL A 29 -2.76 52.46 -12.31
C VAL A 29 -2.08 51.19 -11.80
N ASN A 30 -0.77 51.22 -11.53
CA ASN A 30 -0.07 50.07 -10.96
C ASN A 30 -0.52 49.80 -9.52
N SER A 31 -0.68 50.85 -8.71
CA SER A 31 -1.24 50.73 -7.35
C SER A 31 -2.67 50.17 -7.36
N LEU A 32 -3.50 50.60 -8.32
CA LEU A 32 -4.85 50.07 -8.53
C LEU A 32 -4.83 48.59 -8.94
N LYS A 33 -3.89 48.16 -9.80
CA LYS A 33 -3.73 46.75 -10.17
C LYS A 33 -3.30 45.89 -8.97
N GLU A 34 -2.38 46.37 -8.16
CA GLU A 34 -1.97 45.69 -6.92
C GLU A 34 -3.14 45.57 -5.94
N ARG A 35 -3.94 46.64 -5.79
CA ARG A 35 -5.16 46.61 -4.96
C ARG A 35 -6.23 45.67 -5.53
N MET A 36 -6.41 45.61 -6.85
CA MET A 36 -7.32 44.64 -7.47
C MET A 36 -6.87 43.20 -7.23
N ALA A 37 -5.58 42.90 -7.36
CA ALA A 37 -5.05 41.57 -7.04
C ALA A 37 -5.25 41.20 -5.56
N GLN A 38 -5.10 42.18 -4.65
CA GLN A 38 -5.42 41.99 -3.23
C GLN A 38 -6.91 41.71 -3.02
N TYR A 39 -7.82 42.43 -3.71
CA TYR A 39 -9.25 42.18 -3.59
C TYR A 39 -9.67 40.84 -4.19
N GLU A 40 -9.10 40.43 -5.33
CA GLU A 40 -9.35 39.10 -5.91
C GLU A 40 -8.86 37.98 -4.99
N SER A 41 -7.68 38.14 -4.37
CA SER A 41 -7.20 37.20 -3.34
C SER A 41 -8.12 37.17 -2.11
N LEU A 42 -8.58 38.33 -1.65
CA LEU A 42 -9.51 38.42 -0.52
C LEU A 42 -10.86 37.76 -0.86
N LEU A 43 -11.33 37.91 -2.10
CA LEU A 43 -12.56 37.32 -2.60
C LEU A 43 -12.43 35.80 -2.77
N ASP A 44 -11.28 35.30 -3.23
CA ASP A 44 -10.98 33.86 -3.30
C ASP A 44 -10.94 33.25 -1.89
N VAL A 45 -10.27 33.93 -0.93
CA VAL A 45 -10.27 33.55 0.49
C VAL A 45 -11.68 33.57 1.07
N LEU A 46 -12.51 34.57 0.76
CA LEU A 46 -13.89 34.66 1.22
C LEU A 46 -14.80 33.60 0.60
N ASN A 47 -14.64 33.29 -0.68
CA ASN A 47 -15.42 32.27 -1.39
C ASN A 47 -15.04 30.85 -0.96
N LYS A 48 -13.79 30.64 -0.53
CA LYS A 48 -13.30 29.36 0.03
C LYS A 48 -13.61 29.17 1.51
N ARG A 49 -14.20 30.15 2.20
CA ARG A 49 -14.60 29.99 3.61
C ARG A 49 -15.78 29.04 3.71
N LEU A 50 -15.64 28.04 4.58
CA LEU A 50 -16.79 27.31 5.07
C LEU A 50 -17.61 28.18 6.03
N TYR A 51 -18.91 28.27 5.77
CA TYR A 51 -19.88 28.94 6.64
C TYR A 51 -21.08 28.02 6.87
N VAL A 52 -21.76 28.20 7.99
CA VAL A 52 -22.94 27.39 8.32
C VAL A 52 -24.10 27.79 7.40
N VAL A 53 -24.65 26.81 6.67
CA VAL A 53 -25.85 26.98 5.83
C VAL A 53 -27.11 26.73 6.64
N SER A 54 -27.10 25.70 7.48
CA SER A 54 -28.23 25.34 8.33
C SER A 54 -27.78 24.50 9.51
N TYR A 55 -28.63 24.35 10.52
CA TYR A 55 -28.48 23.30 11.51
C TYR A 55 -29.84 22.66 11.80
N GLU A 56 -29.81 21.39 12.20
CA GLU A 56 -30.99 20.64 12.65
C GLU A 56 -30.67 19.93 13.96
N THR A 57 -31.64 19.85 14.87
CA THR A 57 -31.50 19.05 16.08
C THR A 57 -31.98 17.64 15.80
N LYS A 58 -31.11 16.64 15.99
CA LYS A 58 -31.44 15.23 15.78
C LYS A 58 -30.77 14.36 16.84
N ASP A 59 -31.57 13.52 17.51
CA ASP A 59 -31.09 12.52 18.48
C ASP A 59 -30.17 13.11 19.58
N GLY A 60 -30.49 14.31 20.08
CA GLY A 60 -29.70 14.98 21.13
C GLY A 60 -28.40 15.65 20.64
N ASN A 61 -28.23 15.81 19.32
CA ASN A 61 -27.11 16.53 18.70
C ASN A 61 -27.61 17.70 17.84
N TYR A 62 -26.79 18.73 17.69
CA TYR A 62 -26.84 19.69 16.59
C TYR A 62 -26.13 19.11 15.38
N ILE A 63 -26.85 18.93 14.29
CA ILE A 63 -26.29 18.57 12.98
C ILE A 63 -26.18 19.86 12.18
N ILE A 64 -24.96 20.35 12.01
CA ILE A 64 -24.64 21.64 11.39
C ILE A 64 -24.20 21.37 9.96
N THR A 65 -24.92 21.91 8.98
CA THR A 65 -24.60 21.80 7.56
C THR A 65 -23.77 23.01 7.13
N MET A 66 -22.60 22.77 6.55
CA MET A 66 -21.69 23.80 6.07
C MET A 66 -21.96 24.15 4.59
N SER A 67 -21.35 25.23 4.09
CA SER A 67 -21.52 25.76 2.72
C SER A 67 -21.09 24.84 1.59
N ASP A 68 -20.30 23.83 1.90
CA ASP A 68 -19.90 22.75 0.98
C ASP A 68 -20.79 21.49 1.09
N GLY A 69 -21.81 21.51 1.94
CA GLY A 69 -22.71 20.38 2.19
C GLY A 69 -22.23 19.38 3.25
N SER A 70 -21.03 19.56 3.81
CA SER A 70 -20.55 18.74 4.93
C SER A 70 -21.41 18.95 6.17
N LYS A 71 -21.54 17.91 7.02
CA LYS A 71 -22.35 17.94 8.24
C LYS A 71 -21.50 17.66 9.48
N LEU A 72 -21.52 18.57 10.46
CA LEU A 72 -20.87 18.42 11.76
C LEU A 72 -21.92 18.03 12.82
N SER A 73 -21.67 16.99 13.61
CA SER A 73 -22.55 16.57 14.70
C SER A 73 -21.97 16.99 16.05
N VAL A 74 -22.64 17.88 16.78
CA VAL A 74 -22.22 18.38 18.10
C VAL A 74 -23.26 17.97 19.15
N ARG A 75 -22.84 17.34 20.26
CA ARG A 75 -23.75 16.98 21.34
C ARG A 75 -24.41 18.22 21.96
N ASN A 76 -25.72 18.17 22.16
CA ASN A 76 -26.49 19.24 22.77
C ASN A 76 -26.54 19.07 24.31
N ALA A 77 -25.37 19.10 24.97
CA ALA A 77 -25.25 19.04 26.43
C ALA A 77 -24.03 19.86 26.91
N SER A 78 -24.13 20.55 28.05
CA SER A 78 -23.05 21.34 28.64
C SER A 78 -22.24 20.52 29.66
N SER A 79 -20.97 20.31 29.38
CA SER A 79 -19.92 20.13 30.40
C SER A 79 -18.56 20.33 29.76
N PHE A 80 -17.75 21.23 30.31
CA PHE A 80 -16.35 21.42 29.93
C PHE A 80 -15.45 21.33 31.17
N ILE A 81 -14.32 20.65 31.01
CA ILE A 81 -13.29 20.43 32.03
C ILE A 81 -12.00 21.08 31.51
N GLU A 82 -11.35 21.91 32.33
CA GLU A 82 -10.04 22.50 32.02
C GLU A 82 -9.08 22.47 33.21
N ILE A 83 -7.79 22.69 32.94
CA ILE A 83 -6.76 22.88 33.96
C ILE A 83 -6.52 24.40 34.10
N GLY A 84 -6.86 24.97 35.24
CA GLY A 84 -6.67 26.40 35.49
C GLY A 84 -5.20 26.76 35.72
N GLU A 85 -4.88 28.05 35.66
CA GLU A 85 -3.50 28.57 35.77
C GLU A 85 -2.81 28.24 37.11
N ASN A 86 -3.58 27.82 38.12
CA ASN A 86 -3.08 27.33 39.40
C ASN A 86 -2.78 25.82 39.46
N GLY A 87 -2.97 25.09 38.36
CA GLY A 87 -2.68 23.66 38.23
C GLY A 87 -3.79 22.71 38.73
N ASN A 88 -4.97 23.25 39.06
CA ASN A 88 -6.13 22.47 39.50
C ASN A 88 -7.10 22.18 38.34
N TRP A 89 -7.97 21.19 38.52
CA TRP A 89 -9.12 20.97 37.64
C TRP A 89 -10.19 22.04 37.90
N TRP A 90 -10.74 22.57 36.80
CA TRP A 90 -11.86 23.50 36.80
C TRP A 90 -13.01 22.84 36.06
N ILE A 91 -14.17 22.81 36.71
CA ILE A 91 -15.38 22.19 36.18
C ILE A 91 -16.47 23.24 36.21
N ASP A 92 -17.02 23.54 35.03
CA ASP A 92 -18.03 24.58 34.83
C ASP A 92 -17.61 25.95 35.43
N GLY A 93 -16.32 26.27 35.34
CA GLY A 93 -15.76 27.57 35.76
C GLY A 93 -15.52 27.73 37.27
N VAL A 94 -15.61 26.65 38.05
CA VAL A 94 -15.28 26.65 39.48
C VAL A 94 -13.98 25.85 39.71
N ASP A 95 -13.01 26.47 40.40
CA ASP A 95 -11.80 25.79 40.86
C ASP A 95 -12.19 24.67 41.80
N SER A 96 -11.93 23.43 41.41
CA SER A 96 -12.29 22.28 42.24
C SER A 96 -11.38 22.15 43.47
N GLY A 97 -10.27 22.90 43.53
CA GLY A 97 -9.25 22.80 44.57
C GLY A 97 -8.32 21.58 44.45
N ASN A 98 -8.50 20.75 43.43
CA ASN A 98 -7.80 19.47 43.26
C ASN A 98 -6.83 19.54 42.08
N LYS A 99 -5.58 19.10 42.30
CA LYS A 99 -4.53 19.14 41.26
C LYS A 99 -4.85 18.24 40.08
N ALA A 100 -4.59 18.74 38.88
CA ALA A 100 -4.96 18.06 37.65
C ALA A 100 -4.06 16.90 37.23
N ILE A 101 -2.89 16.78 37.87
CA ILE A 101 -1.86 15.79 37.57
C ILE A 101 -1.44 15.12 38.88
N ALA A 102 -1.48 13.79 38.94
CA ALA A 102 -0.87 13.01 40.01
C ALA A 102 0.64 12.85 39.75
N GLU A 103 1.47 12.84 40.81
CA GLU A 103 2.95 12.85 40.75
C GLU A 103 3.58 11.68 39.97
N ASP A 104 2.81 10.65 39.61
CA ASP A 104 3.27 9.43 38.95
C ASP A 104 2.75 9.22 37.50
N GLY A 105 2.03 10.20 36.93
CA GLY A 105 1.82 10.30 35.47
C GLY A 105 0.86 9.29 34.83
N LYS A 106 -0.01 8.61 35.59
CA LYS A 106 -1.07 7.75 35.02
C LYS A 106 -2.45 8.40 35.10
N ALA A 107 -3.23 8.28 34.02
CA ALA A 107 -4.60 8.78 33.96
C ALA A 107 -5.53 7.97 34.90
N PRO A 108 -6.41 8.63 35.68
CA PRO A 108 -7.29 7.95 36.62
C PRO A 108 -8.39 7.15 35.93
N LYS A 109 -8.85 6.08 36.57
CA LYS A 109 -9.92 5.20 36.08
C LYS A 109 -11.28 5.71 36.57
N ILE A 110 -12.21 5.94 35.66
CA ILE A 110 -13.54 6.49 35.95
C ILE A 110 -14.61 5.44 35.65
N ALA A 111 -15.59 5.27 36.56
CA ALA A 111 -16.72 4.35 36.40
C ALA A 111 -18.01 4.93 37.02
N ILE A 112 -19.17 4.35 36.73
CA ILE A 112 -20.44 4.68 37.41
C ILE A 112 -20.73 3.57 38.43
N GLY A 113 -20.85 3.94 39.71
CA GLY A 113 -21.13 2.99 40.79
C GLY A 113 -22.59 2.55 40.83
N GLN A 114 -22.87 1.46 41.55
CA GLN A 114 -24.23 0.86 41.62
C GLN A 114 -25.31 1.76 42.21
N ASN A 115 -24.93 2.86 42.87
CA ASN A 115 -25.81 3.89 43.40
C ASN A 115 -26.09 5.04 42.41
N GLY A 116 -25.56 4.97 41.18
CA GLY A 116 -25.81 5.96 40.13
C GLY A 116 -24.95 7.21 40.20
N ASN A 117 -23.89 7.22 41.01
CA ASN A 117 -22.90 8.29 41.09
C ASN A 117 -21.65 7.97 40.28
N TRP A 118 -20.88 9.00 39.93
CA TRP A 118 -19.55 8.84 39.35
C TRP A 118 -18.54 8.39 40.41
N PHE A 119 -17.66 7.46 40.04
CA PHE A 119 -16.57 6.93 40.86
C PHE A 119 -15.24 7.18 40.14
N ILE A 120 -14.21 7.55 40.90
CA ILE A 120 -12.85 7.74 40.39
C ILE A 120 -11.92 6.88 41.24
N ASN A 121 -11.14 6.01 40.58
CA ASN A 121 -10.27 5.02 41.22
C ASN A 121 -10.97 4.23 42.34
N ASP A 122 -12.21 3.82 42.05
CA ASP A 122 -13.07 3.02 42.92
C ASP A 122 -13.59 3.73 44.20
N GLU A 123 -13.40 5.06 44.34
CA GLU A 123 -14.05 5.89 45.36
C GLU A 123 -15.28 6.64 44.81
N ASP A 124 -16.37 6.62 45.58
CA ASP A 124 -17.64 7.30 45.26
C ASP A 124 -17.49 8.81 45.41
N THR A 125 -17.73 9.55 44.32
CA THR A 125 -17.64 11.01 44.36
C THR A 125 -18.87 11.66 45.02
N GLY A 126 -19.96 10.91 45.23
CA GLY A 126 -21.24 11.44 45.73
C GLY A 126 -22.02 12.26 44.69
N VAL A 127 -21.47 12.45 43.50
CA VAL A 127 -22.09 13.21 42.40
C VAL A 127 -22.88 12.27 41.51
N SER A 128 -24.19 12.53 41.39
CA SER A 128 -25.07 11.74 40.54
C SER A 128 -24.66 11.83 39.07
N ALA A 129 -24.52 10.67 38.43
CA ALA A 129 -24.29 10.57 37.00
C ALA A 129 -25.58 10.76 36.18
N ALA A 130 -26.73 10.94 36.83
CA ALA A 130 -28.02 11.15 36.19
C ALA A 130 -28.38 12.64 36.06
N ALA A 131 -28.87 13.04 34.88
CA ALA A 131 -29.20 14.42 34.55
C ALA A 131 -30.39 14.98 35.36
N GLN A 132 -30.26 16.22 35.88
CA GLN A 132 -31.38 16.93 36.48
C GLN A 132 -32.08 17.90 35.51
N LYS A 133 -33.36 17.60 35.25
CA LYS A 133 -34.51 18.43 34.78
C LYS A 133 -34.26 19.55 33.75
N GLY A 134 -34.44 19.20 32.47
CA GLY A 134 -35.64 19.63 31.74
C GLY A 134 -35.78 21.09 31.28
N LYS A 135 -34.68 21.82 31.06
CA LYS A 135 -34.70 22.99 30.16
C LYS A 135 -34.03 22.60 28.85
N ASP A 136 -34.68 22.90 27.73
CA ASP A 136 -34.01 22.84 26.42
C ASP A 136 -32.75 23.70 26.49
N ALA A 137 -31.65 23.22 25.94
CA ALA A 137 -30.47 24.05 25.80
C ALA A 137 -30.85 25.32 25.04
N ALA A 138 -30.31 26.46 25.44
CA ALA A 138 -30.51 27.68 24.67
C ALA A 138 -30.15 27.43 23.20
N GLU A 139 -30.93 27.99 22.28
CA GLU A 139 -30.71 27.81 20.84
C GLU A 139 -29.37 28.43 20.43
N ILE A 140 -28.66 27.82 19.47
CA ILE A 140 -27.50 28.47 18.86
C ILE A 140 -28.01 29.61 17.97
N ILE A 141 -27.69 30.85 18.34
CA ILE A 141 -28.10 32.05 17.60
C ILE A 141 -27.04 32.54 16.62
N SER A 142 -25.78 32.15 16.81
CA SER A 142 -24.72 32.40 15.83
C SER A 142 -23.59 31.39 15.92
N VAL A 143 -22.92 31.16 14.78
CA VAL A 143 -21.64 30.47 14.71
C VAL A 143 -20.66 31.38 13.96
N SER A 144 -19.51 31.66 14.56
CA SER A 144 -18.48 32.51 13.95
C SER A 144 -17.11 31.86 14.05
N ILE A 145 -16.24 32.06 13.05
CA ILE A 145 -14.84 31.62 13.12
C ILE A 145 -13.95 32.85 13.13
N THR A 146 -13.17 33.03 14.20
CA THR A 146 -12.20 34.11 14.34
C THR A 146 -10.88 33.55 14.84
N ASN A 147 -9.78 33.84 14.14
CA ASN A 147 -8.42 33.40 14.51
C ASN A 147 -8.30 31.89 14.80
N GLY A 148 -8.94 31.03 13.98
CA GLY A 148 -8.89 29.58 14.15
C GLY A 148 -9.75 29.04 15.29
N ILE A 149 -10.66 29.85 15.84
CA ILE A 149 -11.62 29.42 16.87
C ILE A 149 -13.03 29.57 16.32
N MET A 150 -13.74 28.45 16.24
CA MET A 150 -15.17 28.40 15.95
C MET A 150 -15.94 28.59 17.24
N THR A 151 -16.66 29.69 17.34
CA THR A 151 -17.50 30.06 18.48
C THR A 151 -18.97 29.88 18.13
N PHE A 152 -19.65 29.02 18.87
CA PHE A 152 -21.10 28.90 18.94
C PHE A 152 -21.61 29.84 20.01
N THR A 153 -22.54 30.73 19.68
CA THR A 153 -23.21 31.62 20.63
C THR A 153 -24.63 31.15 20.83
N PHE A 154 -25.04 31.02 22.08
CA PHE A 154 -26.36 30.58 22.48
C PHE A 154 -27.28 31.76 22.80
N ALA A 155 -28.60 31.56 22.69
CA ALA A 155 -29.63 32.57 22.93
C ALA A 155 -29.60 33.16 24.36
N ASP A 156 -29.04 32.42 25.31
CA ASP A 156 -28.84 32.87 26.69
C ASP A 156 -27.49 33.59 26.91
N GLY A 157 -26.75 33.87 25.82
CA GLY A 157 -25.47 34.58 25.84
C GLY A 157 -24.26 33.69 26.10
N ARG A 158 -24.43 32.40 26.39
CA ARG A 158 -23.29 31.47 26.52
C ARG A 158 -22.57 31.31 25.19
N THR A 159 -21.28 30.95 25.25
CA THR A 159 -20.52 30.58 24.06
C THR A 159 -19.76 29.26 24.26
N ILE A 160 -19.73 28.41 23.23
CA ILE A 160 -18.79 27.28 23.13
C ILE A 160 -17.80 27.62 22.03
N SER A 161 -16.51 27.54 22.33
CA SER A 161 -15.45 27.79 21.36
C SER A 161 -14.63 26.53 21.17
N ILE A 162 -14.46 26.10 19.92
CA ILE A 162 -13.58 24.97 19.57
C ILE A 162 -12.53 25.44 18.58
N PRO A 163 -11.27 24.97 18.68
CA PRO A 163 -10.28 25.18 17.63
C PRO A 163 -10.80 24.62 16.30
N ALA A 164 -10.89 25.47 15.29
CA ALA A 164 -11.29 25.16 13.93
C ALA A 164 -10.19 25.68 13.01
N ASN A 165 -9.25 24.79 12.70
CA ASN A 165 -8.12 25.09 11.83
C ASN A 165 -8.24 24.29 10.55
N ALA A 166 -7.86 24.90 9.43
CA ALA A 166 -7.56 24.15 8.22
C ALA A 166 -6.39 23.19 8.51
N PRO A 167 -6.28 22.07 7.78
CA PRO A 167 -5.11 21.21 7.89
C PRO A 167 -3.86 22.03 7.57
N GLU A 168 -2.76 21.76 8.27
CA GLU A 168 -1.48 22.41 8.00
C GLU A 168 -0.46 21.35 7.57
N ILE A 169 0.07 21.48 6.36
CA ILE A 169 1.01 20.53 5.78
C ILE A 169 2.43 20.98 6.11
N THR A 170 3.13 20.18 6.91
CA THR A 170 4.57 20.30 7.11
C THR A 170 5.29 19.19 6.36
N LEU A 171 6.12 19.58 5.39
CA LEU A 171 6.97 18.66 4.65
C LEU A 171 8.37 19.24 4.50
N THR A 172 9.35 18.54 5.07
CA THR A 172 10.77 18.86 4.90
C THR A 172 11.27 18.26 3.59
N SER A 173 11.38 19.09 2.55
CA SER A 173 12.01 18.70 1.28
C SER A 173 13.49 19.11 1.25
N PRO A 174 14.39 18.32 0.66
CA PRO A 174 15.77 18.74 0.41
C PRO A 174 15.84 20.00 -0.46
N ASN A 175 16.95 20.74 -0.36
CA ASN A 175 17.23 21.85 -1.28
C ASN A 175 17.30 21.30 -2.72
N GLY A 176 16.40 21.78 -3.59
CA GLY A 176 16.27 21.30 -4.98
C GLY A 176 15.22 20.20 -5.18
N GLY A 177 14.52 19.77 -4.13
CA GLY A 177 13.50 18.72 -4.20
C GLY A 177 14.06 17.32 -3.92
N PHE A 178 13.25 16.30 -4.19
CA PHE A 178 13.67 14.91 -4.02
C PHE A 178 14.34 14.39 -5.30
N ALA A 179 15.22 13.40 -5.18
CA ALA A 179 15.82 12.71 -6.31
C ALA A 179 15.85 11.20 -6.10
N LEU A 180 15.53 10.44 -7.14
CA LEU A 180 15.57 8.99 -7.17
C LEU A 180 15.77 8.48 -8.59
N ASP A 181 16.16 7.22 -8.76
CA ASP A 181 16.17 6.58 -10.07
C ASP A 181 14.74 6.18 -10.49
N LYS A 182 14.45 6.14 -11.80
CA LYS A 182 13.16 5.62 -12.31
C LYS A 182 12.90 4.20 -11.81
N MET A 183 11.66 3.72 -11.77
CA MET A 183 11.30 2.36 -11.32
C MET A 183 11.78 2.03 -9.90
N ARG A 184 11.80 3.05 -9.04
CA ARG A 184 11.95 2.93 -7.57
C ARG A 184 10.75 3.52 -6.88
N TRP A 185 10.43 2.98 -5.71
CA TRP A 185 9.41 3.55 -4.85
C TRP A 185 9.79 4.98 -4.41
N PHE A 186 8.89 5.91 -4.68
CA PHE A 186 8.89 7.24 -4.09
C PHE A 186 7.89 7.23 -2.93
N LYS A 187 8.39 7.43 -1.71
CA LYS A 187 7.58 7.49 -0.49
C LYS A 187 7.73 8.85 0.18
N VAL A 188 6.61 9.50 0.46
CA VAL A 188 6.58 10.77 1.20
C VAL A 188 5.52 10.71 2.27
N LYS A 189 5.93 11.01 3.51
CA LYS A 189 5.07 11.07 4.69
C LYS A 189 5.07 12.49 5.25
N PRO A 190 4.13 13.35 4.84
CA PRO A 190 4.02 14.70 5.37
C PRO A 190 3.46 14.67 6.80
N GLU A 191 3.87 15.62 7.63
CA GLU A 191 3.21 15.86 8.92
C GLU A 191 2.00 16.77 8.69
N ILE A 192 0.82 16.31 9.11
CA ILE A 192 -0.43 17.07 8.96
C ILE A 192 -0.91 17.51 10.34
N LYS A 193 -0.85 18.81 10.62
CA LYS A 193 -1.52 19.39 11.79
C LYS A 193 -3.00 19.57 11.51
N TYR A 194 -3.81 19.42 12.55
CA TYR A 194 -5.28 19.49 12.49
C TYR A 194 -5.91 18.52 11.45
N PRO A 195 -5.54 17.22 11.44
CA PRO A 195 -5.97 16.28 10.39
C PRO A 195 -7.42 15.79 10.53
N VAL A 196 -8.12 16.18 11.60
CA VAL A 196 -9.47 15.67 11.90
C VAL A 196 -10.43 16.02 10.76
N GLY A 197 -11.01 14.99 10.14
CA GLY A 197 -11.91 15.14 9.00
C GLY A 197 -11.23 15.62 7.72
N ALA A 198 -9.90 15.60 7.65
CA ALA A 198 -9.17 15.97 6.45
C ALA A 198 -9.27 14.88 5.37
N SER A 199 -9.41 15.33 4.13
CA SER A 199 -9.26 14.57 2.91
C SER A 199 -7.96 14.99 2.21
N TYR A 200 -7.37 14.08 1.45
CA TYR A 200 -6.08 14.29 0.80
C TYR A 200 -6.18 14.05 -0.69
N LYS A 201 -5.42 14.82 -1.47
CA LYS A 201 -5.23 14.60 -2.90
C LYS A 201 -3.78 14.85 -3.27
N TRP A 202 -3.20 13.91 -4.00
CA TRP A 202 -1.86 14.02 -4.56
C TRP A 202 -1.93 14.14 -6.07
N TYR A 203 -1.19 15.09 -6.62
CA TYR A 203 -1.05 15.29 -8.05
C TYR A 203 0.39 15.12 -8.50
N VAL A 204 0.58 14.45 -9.64
CA VAL A 204 1.84 14.41 -10.38
C VAL A 204 1.59 15.13 -11.71
N ASN A 205 2.26 16.26 -11.93
CA ASN A 205 2.04 17.11 -13.12
C ASN A 205 0.54 17.40 -13.37
N ASN A 206 -0.19 17.79 -12.31
CA ASN A 206 -1.63 18.10 -12.32
C ASN A 206 -2.57 16.90 -12.57
N VAL A 207 -2.07 15.66 -12.57
CA VAL A 207 -2.90 14.44 -12.63
C VAL A 207 -3.02 13.84 -11.24
N GLU A 208 -4.24 13.60 -10.76
CA GLU A 208 -4.49 13.00 -9.44
C GLU A 208 -4.01 11.53 -9.43
N VAL A 209 -3.17 11.17 -8.45
CA VAL A 209 -2.55 9.83 -8.35
C VAL A 209 -2.80 9.10 -7.03
N ALA A 210 -3.25 9.80 -5.99
CA ALA A 210 -3.58 9.22 -4.69
C ALA A 210 -4.49 10.14 -3.86
N SER A 211 -5.24 9.54 -2.93
CA SER A 211 -6.12 10.24 -1.99
C SER A 211 -5.79 9.91 -0.52
N THR A 212 -4.58 9.45 -0.26
CA THR A 212 -4.06 9.05 1.05
C THR A 212 -3.24 10.18 1.68
N ALA A 213 -3.07 10.17 3.01
CA ALA A 213 -2.21 11.14 3.70
C ALA A 213 -0.75 11.05 3.24
N ASP A 214 -0.25 9.82 3.09
CA ASP A 214 1.09 9.53 2.57
C ASP A 214 1.03 9.31 1.05
N LEU A 215 2.10 9.64 0.34
CA LEU A 215 2.29 9.28 -1.07
C LEU A 215 3.18 8.05 -1.19
N LEU A 216 2.69 7.03 -1.88
CA LEU A 216 3.46 5.91 -2.41
C LEU A 216 3.30 5.92 -3.93
N TYR A 217 4.38 6.11 -4.69
CA TYR A 217 4.34 6.25 -6.15
C TYR A 217 5.57 5.64 -6.83
N ILE A 218 5.48 5.30 -8.11
CA ILE A 218 6.62 4.82 -8.91
C ILE A 218 6.66 5.60 -10.22
N PHE A 219 7.81 6.19 -10.54
CA PHE A 219 8.01 6.90 -11.80
C PHE A 219 8.63 5.97 -12.84
N GLY A 220 7.90 5.63 -13.90
CA GLY A 220 8.41 4.77 -14.97
C GLY A 220 9.35 5.46 -15.98
N VAL A 221 9.36 6.79 -16.00
CA VAL A 221 10.11 7.60 -16.98
C VAL A 221 10.99 8.62 -16.25
N ALA A 222 12.24 8.75 -16.69
CA ALA A 222 13.15 9.77 -16.16
C ALA A 222 12.69 11.18 -16.54
N GLY A 223 12.92 12.14 -15.66
CA GLY A 223 12.49 13.53 -15.86
C GLY A 223 12.23 14.26 -14.55
N THR A 224 11.81 15.52 -14.65
CA THR A 224 11.42 16.33 -13.49
C THR A 224 9.91 16.41 -13.41
N TYR A 225 9.37 16.10 -12.23
CA TYR A 225 7.95 16.06 -11.94
C TYR A 225 7.62 17.10 -10.88
N ASN A 226 6.49 17.77 -11.07
CA ASN A 226 5.88 18.61 -10.05
C ASN A 226 4.89 17.78 -9.23
N ILE A 227 5.07 17.76 -7.92
CA ILE A 227 4.19 17.05 -6.97
C ILE A 227 3.45 18.06 -6.12
N GLU A 228 2.14 17.89 -6.00
CA GLU A 228 1.28 18.70 -5.16
C GLU A 228 0.47 17.82 -4.23
N LEU A 229 0.52 18.11 -2.92
CA LEU A 229 -0.42 17.61 -1.93
C LEU A 229 -1.41 18.71 -1.58
N ILE A 230 -2.70 18.38 -1.60
CA ILE A 230 -3.77 19.20 -1.04
C ILE A 230 -4.40 18.45 0.12
N ALA A 231 -4.45 19.09 1.30
CA ALA A 231 -5.15 18.58 2.48
C ALA A 231 -6.32 19.52 2.80
N LYS A 232 -7.53 18.96 2.90
CA LYS A 232 -8.76 19.76 3.04
C LYS A 232 -9.72 19.17 4.07
N ASN A 233 -10.21 19.99 4.99
CA ASN A 233 -11.28 19.64 5.92
C ASN A 233 -12.46 20.63 5.81
N GLY A 234 -13.45 20.50 6.70
CA GLY A 234 -14.63 21.39 6.76
C GLY A 234 -14.35 22.82 7.27
N VAL A 235 -13.10 23.22 7.44
CA VAL A 235 -12.71 24.59 7.79
C VAL A 235 -11.99 25.27 6.62
N GLY A 236 -11.12 24.54 5.93
CA GLY A 236 -10.36 25.04 4.80
C GLY A 236 -9.40 24.00 4.22
N GLU A 237 -8.45 24.48 3.43
CA GLU A 237 -7.44 23.66 2.76
C GLU A 237 -6.05 24.28 2.89
N ASP A 238 -5.04 23.42 2.87
CA ASP A 238 -3.63 23.79 2.68
C ASP A 238 -3.05 22.96 1.53
N SER A 239 -2.02 23.50 0.88
CA SER A 239 -1.37 22.86 -0.26
C SER A 239 0.14 22.99 -0.18
N LYS A 240 0.84 21.93 -0.59
CA LYS A 240 2.29 21.91 -0.65
C LYS A 240 2.77 21.36 -1.97
N THR A 241 3.62 22.12 -2.63
CA THR A 241 4.22 21.77 -3.91
C THR A 241 5.72 21.57 -3.78
N PHE A 242 6.28 20.58 -4.46
CA PHE A 242 7.72 20.35 -4.54
C PHE A 242 8.08 19.57 -5.82
N SER A 243 9.36 19.63 -6.21
CA SER A 243 9.86 18.91 -7.38
C SER A 243 10.46 17.56 -7.00
N VAL A 244 10.32 16.59 -7.91
CA VAL A 244 11.02 15.30 -7.88
C VAL A 244 11.81 15.14 -9.17
N THR A 245 13.12 14.91 -9.06
CA THR A 245 13.99 14.58 -10.19
C THR A 245 14.18 13.08 -10.26
N VAL A 246 13.71 12.48 -11.35
CA VAL A 246 13.81 11.04 -11.62
C VAL A 246 14.96 10.82 -12.60
N ASN A 247 16.02 10.15 -12.14
CA ASN A 247 17.19 9.89 -12.95
C ASN A 247 16.96 8.73 -13.92
N GLU A 248 17.59 8.84 -15.08
CA GLU A 248 17.68 7.73 -16.02
C GLU A 248 18.58 6.62 -15.44
N LYS A 249 18.10 5.38 -15.50
CA LYS A 249 18.80 4.21 -14.99
C LYS A 249 18.50 3.00 -15.87
N ILE A 250 19.55 2.28 -16.24
CA ILE A 250 19.41 1.02 -16.96
C ILE A 250 19.41 -0.11 -15.94
N TYR A 251 18.36 -0.93 -15.98
CA TYR A 251 18.15 -2.09 -15.13
C TYR A 251 18.42 -3.38 -15.87
N VAL A 252 18.75 -4.43 -15.12
CA VAL A 252 18.91 -5.76 -15.70
C VAL A 252 17.54 -6.44 -15.80
N ASN A 253 17.13 -6.81 -17.01
CA ASN A 253 15.87 -7.51 -17.24
C ASN A 253 15.99 -9.02 -16.93
N ARG A 254 16.27 -9.37 -15.66
CA ARG A 254 16.35 -10.75 -15.14
C ARG A 254 16.30 -10.75 -13.61
N ILE A 255 16.25 -11.96 -13.02
CA ILE A 255 16.43 -12.18 -11.58
C ILE A 255 17.83 -11.73 -11.15
N THR A 256 17.94 -10.90 -10.11
CA THR A 256 19.25 -10.45 -9.59
C THR A 256 19.61 -11.08 -8.25
N GLN A 257 18.63 -11.60 -7.51
CA GLN A 257 18.84 -12.20 -6.20
C GLN A 257 17.80 -13.27 -5.90
N VAL A 258 18.21 -14.37 -5.26
CA VAL A 258 17.32 -15.38 -4.69
C VAL A 258 17.39 -15.26 -3.16
N PHE A 259 16.25 -15.11 -2.52
CA PHE A 259 16.13 -14.94 -1.07
C PHE A 259 15.90 -16.27 -0.35
N ASP A 260 15.20 -17.21 -1.00
CA ASP A 260 14.92 -18.52 -0.44
C ASP A 260 14.69 -19.54 -1.55
N PHE A 261 15.06 -20.79 -1.30
CA PHE A 261 14.87 -21.91 -2.22
C PHE A 261 14.79 -23.21 -1.43
N LEU A 262 13.66 -23.90 -1.57
CA LEU A 262 13.46 -25.20 -0.96
C LEU A 262 12.59 -26.06 -1.90
N PRO A 263 13.21 -26.93 -2.72
CA PRO A 263 12.47 -27.83 -3.58
C PRO A 263 11.80 -28.92 -2.74
N ALA A 264 10.62 -29.36 -3.16
CA ALA A 264 9.99 -30.55 -2.63
C ALA A 264 10.68 -31.80 -3.19
N PRO A 265 10.36 -33.00 -2.68
CA PRO A 265 10.87 -34.20 -3.29
C PRO A 265 10.43 -34.34 -4.77
N GLY A 266 11.34 -34.77 -5.63
CA GLY A 266 11.11 -34.86 -7.08
C GLY A 266 12.31 -35.44 -7.85
N GLN A 267 12.09 -35.80 -9.10
CA GLN A 267 13.06 -36.46 -9.98
C GLN A 267 14.26 -35.60 -10.36
N PHE A 268 14.17 -34.29 -10.23
CA PHE A 268 15.31 -33.37 -10.44
C PHE A 268 15.83 -32.77 -9.14
N THR A 269 15.24 -33.11 -7.99
CA THR A 269 15.74 -32.71 -6.69
C THR A 269 17.14 -33.30 -6.48
N ASN A 270 18.06 -32.46 -6.02
CA ASN A 270 19.51 -32.70 -5.94
C ASN A 270 20.26 -32.78 -7.28
N GLU A 271 19.62 -32.53 -8.42
CA GLU A 271 20.27 -32.32 -9.73
C GLU A 271 20.18 -30.87 -10.19
N LEU A 272 19.02 -30.23 -10.04
CA LEU A 272 18.73 -28.88 -10.52
C LEU A 272 18.29 -27.95 -9.37
N PRO A 273 19.22 -27.35 -8.60
CA PRO A 273 20.67 -27.50 -8.69
C PRO A 273 21.21 -28.71 -7.89
N ASN A 274 22.50 -29.04 -8.09
CA ASN A 274 23.13 -30.19 -7.45
C ASN A 274 23.19 -30.05 -5.91
N GLY A 275 22.50 -30.95 -5.21
CA GLY A 275 22.43 -31.00 -3.74
C GLY A 275 23.36 -32.06 -3.15
N LYS A 276 23.86 -31.81 -1.94
CA LYS A 276 24.73 -32.70 -1.16
C LYS A 276 24.27 -32.74 0.29
N ILE A 277 24.65 -33.80 1.01
CA ILE A 277 24.33 -33.94 2.44
C ILE A 277 24.96 -32.84 3.33
N THR A 278 26.04 -32.22 2.87
CA THR A 278 26.73 -31.13 3.57
C THR A 278 26.18 -29.75 3.24
N ASP A 279 25.21 -29.65 2.31
CA ASP A 279 24.58 -28.38 2.00
C ASP A 279 23.68 -27.91 3.15
N THR A 280 23.32 -26.64 3.12
CA THR A 280 22.33 -26.01 3.99
C THR A 280 21.31 -25.29 3.13
N ASP A 281 20.23 -24.78 3.75
CA ASP A 281 19.26 -23.95 3.03
C ASP A 281 19.97 -22.74 2.36
N GLU A 282 20.94 -22.13 3.02
CA GLU A 282 21.73 -21.01 2.45
C GLU A 282 22.63 -21.46 1.28
N THR A 283 23.33 -22.59 1.37
CA THR A 283 24.19 -23.01 0.23
C THR A 283 23.35 -23.44 -0.97
N MET A 284 22.16 -23.99 -0.76
CA MET A 284 21.23 -24.32 -1.84
C MET A 284 20.58 -23.08 -2.45
N ARG A 285 20.24 -22.06 -1.63
CA ARG A 285 19.82 -20.74 -2.11
C ARG A 285 20.87 -20.11 -3.01
N VAL A 286 22.15 -20.09 -2.61
CA VAL A 286 23.26 -19.58 -3.44
C VAL A 286 23.37 -20.34 -4.78
N LYS A 287 23.21 -21.66 -4.77
CA LYS A 287 23.25 -22.45 -6.01
C LYS A 287 22.08 -22.14 -6.94
N ALA A 288 20.88 -21.96 -6.38
CA ALA A 288 19.71 -21.55 -7.14
C ALA A 288 19.89 -20.13 -7.73
N GLU A 289 20.43 -19.19 -6.96
CA GLU A 289 20.81 -17.86 -7.45
C GLU A 289 21.82 -17.94 -8.59
N THR A 290 22.87 -18.74 -8.43
CA THR A 290 23.90 -18.95 -9.45
C THR A 290 23.30 -19.53 -10.73
N ALA A 291 22.37 -20.48 -10.62
CA ALA A 291 21.68 -21.03 -11.77
C ALA A 291 20.82 -19.98 -12.48
N LEU A 292 19.91 -19.33 -11.76
CA LEU A 292 18.93 -18.41 -12.32
C LEU A 292 19.56 -17.12 -12.89
N THR A 293 20.60 -16.58 -12.24
CA THR A 293 21.32 -15.39 -12.73
C THR A 293 22.14 -15.67 -13.99
N ALA A 294 22.50 -16.95 -14.21
CA ALA A 294 23.17 -17.46 -15.41
C ALA A 294 22.19 -17.99 -16.49
N ASN A 295 20.87 -17.77 -16.33
CA ASN A 295 19.81 -18.29 -17.19
C ASN A 295 19.84 -19.84 -17.31
N ASN A 296 20.16 -20.51 -16.19
CA ASN A 296 19.99 -21.94 -16.04
C ASN A 296 18.76 -22.22 -15.19
N MET A 297 18.23 -23.43 -15.36
CA MET A 297 17.00 -23.87 -14.75
C MET A 297 17.21 -24.49 -13.37
N ILE A 298 16.23 -24.29 -12.49
CA ILE A 298 16.06 -25.01 -11.23
C ILE A 298 14.72 -25.77 -11.26
N SER A 299 14.64 -26.87 -10.52
CA SER A 299 13.40 -27.63 -10.32
C SER A 299 12.85 -27.36 -8.92
N LEU A 300 11.53 -27.22 -8.83
CA LEU A 300 10.82 -27.07 -7.56
C LEU A 300 10.37 -28.43 -6.98
N GLY A 301 10.48 -29.52 -7.74
CA GLY A 301 9.98 -30.85 -7.35
C GLY A 301 8.46 -30.87 -7.23
N GLY A 302 7.92 -31.78 -6.41
CA GLY A 302 6.48 -31.91 -6.18
C GLY A 302 5.80 -30.70 -5.51
N PHE A 303 4.52 -30.86 -5.13
CA PHE A 303 3.71 -29.76 -4.56
C PHE A 303 4.45 -28.99 -3.47
N GLY A 304 4.39 -27.66 -3.59
CA GLY A 304 4.78 -26.72 -2.54
C GLY A 304 6.26 -26.36 -2.51
N GLY A 305 7.14 -27.12 -3.19
CA GLY A 305 8.52 -26.71 -3.39
C GLY A 305 8.58 -25.37 -4.11
N TYR A 306 9.53 -24.51 -3.73
CA TYR A 306 9.45 -23.09 -4.07
C TYR A 306 10.80 -22.38 -4.22
N VAL A 307 10.75 -21.21 -4.86
CA VAL A 307 11.83 -20.22 -4.91
C VAL A 307 11.26 -18.82 -4.65
N VAL A 308 12.03 -17.98 -3.95
CA VAL A 308 11.74 -16.56 -3.71
C VAL A 308 12.88 -15.72 -4.29
N PHE A 309 12.57 -14.74 -5.13
CA PHE A 309 13.57 -13.92 -5.82
C PHE A 309 13.11 -12.47 -6.01
N GLY A 310 14.06 -11.60 -6.37
CA GLY A 310 13.80 -10.19 -6.66
C GLY A 310 14.75 -9.60 -7.70
N PHE A 311 14.64 -8.28 -7.88
CA PHE A 311 15.21 -7.54 -9.00
C PHE A 311 15.99 -6.29 -8.55
N ASP A 312 16.71 -5.66 -9.48
CA ASP A 312 17.39 -4.39 -9.23
C ASP A 312 16.49 -3.15 -9.41
N HIS A 313 15.18 -3.35 -9.59
CA HIS A 313 14.14 -2.32 -9.76
C HIS A 313 12.79 -2.85 -9.28
N THR A 314 11.82 -1.94 -9.15
CA THR A 314 10.41 -2.31 -8.95
C THR A 314 9.76 -2.58 -10.30
N VAL A 315 9.17 -3.75 -10.48
CA VAL A 315 8.37 -4.10 -11.66
C VAL A 315 7.04 -3.36 -11.53
N ILE A 316 6.78 -2.42 -12.44
CA ILE A 316 5.62 -1.52 -12.36
C ILE A 316 4.39 -2.25 -12.87
N ASN A 317 3.28 -2.14 -12.13
CA ASN A 317 1.96 -2.55 -12.63
C ASN A 317 1.44 -1.50 -13.63
N LYS A 318 1.27 -1.90 -14.88
CA LYS A 318 0.70 -1.09 -15.96
C LYS A 318 -0.60 -1.73 -16.46
N GLU A 319 -1.21 -1.08 -17.43
CA GLU A 319 -2.32 -1.69 -18.15
C GLU A 319 -1.80 -2.87 -18.99
N GLY A 320 -2.31 -4.08 -18.71
CA GLY A 320 -1.94 -5.31 -19.40
C GLY A 320 -0.94 -6.15 -18.61
N ASN A 321 -0.21 -7.02 -19.32
CA ASN A 321 0.74 -7.92 -18.67
C ASN A 321 2.06 -7.19 -18.34
N ASP A 322 2.59 -7.45 -17.15
CA ASP A 322 3.76 -6.76 -16.60
C ASP A 322 5.02 -7.61 -16.64
N PHE A 323 4.92 -8.93 -16.48
CA PHE A 323 6.09 -9.80 -16.42
C PHE A 323 5.84 -11.22 -16.92
N ILE A 324 6.91 -12.00 -17.04
CA ILE A 324 6.87 -13.45 -17.22
C ILE A 324 7.92 -14.12 -16.33
N VAL A 325 7.52 -15.19 -15.64
CA VAL A 325 8.44 -16.14 -15.01
C VAL A 325 8.73 -17.23 -16.03
N LEU A 326 9.99 -17.34 -16.44
CA LEU A 326 10.40 -18.25 -17.51
C LEU A 326 10.45 -19.68 -16.99
N GLY A 327 9.88 -20.62 -17.75
CA GLY A 327 9.92 -22.07 -17.48
C GLY A 327 10.38 -22.86 -18.71
N ASN A 328 10.03 -24.15 -18.74
CA ASN A 328 10.32 -25.12 -19.82
C ASN A 328 9.05 -25.74 -20.43
N ALA A 329 7.86 -25.22 -20.10
CA ALA A 329 6.56 -25.72 -20.55
C ALA A 329 6.51 -26.16 -22.02
N MET A 330 5.99 -27.36 -22.24
CA MET A 330 5.79 -27.97 -23.55
C MET A 330 4.30 -28.03 -23.91
N SER A 331 3.97 -28.09 -25.20
CA SER A 331 2.58 -27.99 -25.69
C SER A 331 1.59 -28.98 -25.06
N ASP A 332 2.03 -30.19 -24.74
CA ASP A 332 1.21 -31.25 -24.13
C ASP A 332 1.64 -31.57 -22.69
N TRP A 333 2.58 -30.80 -22.13
CA TRP A 333 3.15 -31.01 -20.81
C TRP A 333 3.47 -29.68 -20.15
N ALA A 334 2.48 -29.17 -19.42
CA ALA A 334 2.59 -28.00 -18.57
C ALA A 334 2.90 -28.42 -17.13
N GLU A 335 3.68 -27.62 -16.42
CA GLU A 335 4.06 -27.89 -15.03
C GLU A 335 3.79 -26.65 -14.15
N PRO A 336 2.50 -26.25 -14.05
CA PRO A 336 2.11 -24.91 -13.62
C PRO A 336 2.58 -24.59 -12.20
N GLY A 337 3.33 -23.50 -12.06
CA GLY A 337 3.69 -22.90 -10.78
C GLY A 337 2.74 -21.77 -10.40
N ILE A 338 2.32 -21.74 -9.14
CA ILE A 338 1.60 -20.59 -8.59
C ILE A 338 2.59 -19.49 -8.27
N ILE A 339 2.21 -18.27 -8.64
CA ILE A 339 2.99 -17.06 -8.43
C ILE A 339 2.37 -16.26 -7.29
N MET A 340 3.19 -15.88 -6.32
CA MET A 340 2.90 -14.84 -5.35
C MET A 340 3.84 -13.67 -5.55
N VAL A 341 3.35 -12.47 -5.26
CA VAL A 341 4.10 -11.23 -5.42
C VAL A 341 4.05 -10.41 -4.13
N SER A 342 5.09 -9.63 -3.88
CA SER A 342 5.19 -8.70 -2.76
C SER A 342 6.01 -7.48 -3.16
N TYR A 343 5.91 -6.41 -2.38
CA TYR A 343 6.69 -5.19 -2.54
C TYR A 343 7.24 -4.76 -1.19
N ASP A 344 8.40 -4.11 -1.20
CA ASP A 344 9.15 -3.73 0.00
C ASP A 344 8.52 -2.48 0.66
N VAL A 345 7.52 -2.74 1.50
CA VAL A 345 6.78 -1.70 2.24
C VAL A 345 7.71 -1.01 3.22
N ASN A 346 8.58 -1.78 3.88
CA ASN A 346 9.38 -1.34 5.02
C ASN A 346 10.82 -0.88 4.66
N GLU A 347 11.22 -1.04 3.40
CA GLU A 347 12.51 -0.62 2.82
C GLU A 347 13.74 -1.35 3.36
N ASN A 348 13.57 -2.59 3.82
CA ASN A 348 14.68 -3.40 4.33
C ASN A 348 15.36 -4.27 3.26
N GLY A 349 14.85 -4.28 2.02
CA GLY A 349 15.33 -5.09 0.91
C GLY A 349 15.07 -6.59 1.08
N LYS A 350 14.07 -6.99 1.87
CA LYS A 350 13.75 -8.39 2.16
C LYS A 350 12.29 -8.70 1.83
N PRO A 351 12.00 -9.95 1.44
CA PRO A 351 10.64 -10.38 1.12
C PRO A 351 9.84 -10.77 2.38
N ASP A 352 9.77 -9.86 3.36
CA ASP A 352 9.11 -10.08 4.66
C ASP A 352 7.82 -9.25 4.87
N ASP A 353 7.37 -8.55 3.83
CA ASP A 353 6.08 -7.87 3.78
C ASP A 353 4.93 -8.79 3.30
N GLU A 354 3.72 -8.24 3.19
CA GLU A 354 2.53 -9.00 2.80
C GLU A 354 2.67 -9.60 1.39
N TRP A 355 2.21 -10.84 1.24
CA TRP A 355 2.24 -11.59 -0.01
C TRP A 355 0.86 -11.71 -0.63
N PHE A 356 0.79 -11.50 -1.95
CA PHE A 356 -0.44 -11.56 -2.73
C PHE A 356 -0.32 -12.68 -3.78
N GLU A 357 -1.31 -13.57 -3.86
CA GLU A 357 -1.33 -14.60 -4.91
C GLU A 357 -1.82 -13.98 -6.23
N ILE A 358 -1.21 -14.35 -7.36
CA ILE A 358 -1.77 -14.06 -8.68
C ILE A 358 -2.93 -15.02 -8.93
N ALA A 359 -4.14 -14.48 -9.02
CA ALA A 359 -5.35 -15.27 -9.23
C ALA A 359 -5.47 -15.73 -10.69
N GLY A 360 -4.77 -16.81 -11.05
CA GLY A 360 -4.87 -17.44 -12.36
C GLY A 360 -6.22 -18.10 -12.65
N SER A 361 -6.35 -18.66 -13.86
CA SER A 361 -7.61 -19.26 -14.37
C SER A 361 -8.23 -20.37 -13.52
N GLN A 362 -7.48 -21.02 -12.62
CA GLN A 362 -8.00 -22.04 -11.71
C GLN A 362 -8.33 -21.50 -10.31
N HIS A 363 -7.92 -20.27 -9.97
CA HIS A 363 -7.93 -19.77 -8.59
C HIS A 363 -9.30 -19.88 -7.90
N TYR A 364 -10.38 -19.57 -8.63
CA TYR A 364 -11.76 -19.57 -8.11
C TYR A 364 -12.56 -20.85 -8.42
N LYS A 365 -11.93 -21.90 -8.97
CA LYS A 365 -12.64 -23.15 -9.23
C LYS A 365 -12.91 -23.89 -7.93
N ALA A 366 -14.06 -24.57 -7.85
CA ALA A 366 -14.43 -25.40 -6.69
C ALA A 366 -13.44 -26.54 -6.42
N SER A 367 -12.66 -26.97 -7.42
CA SER A 367 -11.60 -27.96 -7.29
C SER A 367 -10.30 -27.43 -6.69
N THR A 368 -10.18 -26.12 -6.49
CA THR A 368 -8.99 -25.47 -5.93
C THR A 368 -9.06 -25.46 -4.42
N ILE A 369 -8.04 -26.01 -3.77
CA ILE A 369 -8.00 -26.12 -2.31
C ILE A 369 -7.05 -25.06 -1.77
N LYS A 370 -7.60 -24.08 -1.04
CA LYS A 370 -6.80 -23.07 -0.34
C LYS A 370 -6.27 -23.62 0.98
N ASN A 371 -5.13 -23.12 1.45
CA ASN A 371 -4.49 -23.58 2.69
C ASN A 371 -4.24 -25.10 2.71
N TYR A 372 -4.00 -25.70 1.56
CA TYR A 372 -3.63 -27.09 1.45
C TYR A 372 -2.23 -27.29 2.03
N GLU A 373 -2.05 -28.35 2.81
CA GLU A 373 -0.78 -28.68 3.46
C GLU A 373 -0.44 -30.14 3.19
N ILE A 374 0.81 -30.41 2.79
CA ILE A 374 1.34 -31.74 2.58
C ILE A 374 2.64 -31.90 3.34
N THR A 375 2.84 -33.09 3.92
CA THR A 375 4.08 -33.49 4.58
C THR A 375 4.68 -34.67 3.85
N TYR A 376 5.91 -34.53 3.38
CA TYR A 376 6.73 -35.60 2.81
C TYR A 376 7.65 -36.20 3.88
N TYR A 377 7.91 -37.49 3.76
CA TYR A 377 8.74 -38.25 4.70
C TYR A 377 9.98 -38.78 4.00
N LYS A 378 11.14 -38.54 4.61
CA LYS A 378 12.42 -39.06 4.14
C LYS A 378 12.39 -40.59 4.12
N PRO A 379 12.88 -41.24 3.04
CA PRO A 379 12.95 -42.70 3.01
C PRO A 379 14.05 -43.18 3.96
N GLU A 380 13.80 -44.28 4.69
CA GLU A 380 14.80 -44.88 5.59
C GLU A 380 16.05 -45.34 4.83
N THR A 381 15.86 -45.85 3.62
CA THR A 381 16.93 -46.27 2.71
C THR A 381 16.55 -45.94 1.27
N GLU A 382 17.56 -45.67 0.43
CA GLU A 382 17.35 -45.57 -1.01
C GLU A 382 16.99 -46.95 -1.58
N PRO A 383 15.94 -47.04 -2.43
CA PRO A 383 15.51 -48.32 -2.98
C PRO A 383 16.58 -48.89 -3.91
N THR A 384 16.79 -50.21 -3.83
CA THR A 384 17.67 -50.94 -4.76
C THR A 384 17.06 -51.04 -6.15
N ASN A 385 15.71 -51.08 -6.21
CA ASN A 385 14.96 -51.01 -7.45
C ASN A 385 14.93 -49.55 -7.93
N PRO A 386 15.48 -49.25 -9.13
CA PRO A 386 15.45 -47.89 -9.68
C PRO A 386 14.04 -47.45 -10.10
N ASN A 387 13.06 -48.36 -10.15
CA ASN A 387 11.67 -48.05 -10.45
C ASN A 387 10.78 -48.44 -9.25
N GLU A 388 10.66 -47.55 -8.26
CA GLU A 388 9.98 -47.80 -6.99
C GLU A 388 8.71 -46.94 -6.87
N PRO A 389 7.52 -47.53 -7.06
CA PRO A 389 6.25 -46.80 -6.96
C PRO A 389 5.98 -46.17 -5.58
N ASN A 390 6.48 -46.79 -4.50
CA ASN A 390 6.22 -46.38 -3.12
C ASN A 390 7.45 -45.73 -2.47
N TYR A 391 8.07 -44.77 -3.16
CA TYR A 391 9.37 -44.23 -2.73
C TYR A 391 9.26 -43.14 -1.65
N ILE A 392 8.77 -41.94 -1.98
CA ILE A 392 8.64 -40.85 -0.99
C ILE A 392 7.21 -40.80 -0.47
N ARG A 393 7.00 -41.26 0.76
CA ARG A 393 5.68 -41.21 1.40
C ARG A 393 5.26 -39.77 1.67
N TRP A 394 3.97 -39.48 1.56
CA TRP A 394 3.37 -38.20 1.97
C TRP A 394 2.00 -38.37 2.62
N THR A 395 1.60 -37.38 3.42
CA THR A 395 0.25 -37.21 3.99
C THR A 395 -0.20 -35.76 3.84
N ASP A 396 -1.49 -35.50 3.73
CA ASP A 396 -2.02 -34.13 3.62
C ASP A 396 -3.09 -33.79 4.68
N ASN A 397 -3.40 -32.50 4.77
CA ASN A 397 -4.44 -32.00 5.68
C ASN A 397 -5.88 -32.26 5.20
N GLN A 398 -6.05 -32.98 4.09
CA GLN A 398 -7.34 -33.51 3.62
C GLN A 398 -7.55 -34.96 4.08
N GLY A 399 -6.58 -35.54 4.80
CA GLY A 399 -6.62 -36.91 5.31
C GLY A 399 -6.17 -37.96 4.29
N ALA A 400 -5.63 -37.56 3.14
CA ALA A 400 -5.08 -38.48 2.16
C ALA A 400 -3.60 -38.78 2.42
N THR A 401 -3.17 -39.93 1.93
CA THR A 401 -1.79 -40.41 1.97
C THR A 401 -1.43 -41.03 0.64
N GLY A 402 -0.14 -41.04 0.31
CA GLY A 402 0.35 -41.72 -0.88
C GLY A 402 1.86 -41.66 -0.98
N TYR A 403 2.36 -41.87 -2.20
CA TYR A 403 3.79 -41.88 -2.50
C TYR A 403 4.08 -41.04 -3.75
N LEU A 404 5.30 -40.51 -3.84
CA LEU A 404 5.91 -40.04 -5.08
C LEU A 404 6.85 -41.16 -5.55
N ALA A 405 6.67 -41.60 -6.79
CA ALA A 405 7.37 -42.76 -7.35
C ALA A 405 8.79 -42.40 -7.82
N LYS A 406 9.73 -43.33 -7.67
CA LYS A 406 11.05 -43.24 -8.30
C LYS A 406 10.99 -43.86 -9.69
N ASN A 407 11.48 -43.15 -10.71
CA ASN A 407 11.61 -43.70 -12.05
C ASN A 407 13.07 -44.11 -12.35
N GLN A 408 13.24 -44.98 -13.34
CA GLN A 408 14.53 -45.58 -13.67
C GLN A 408 15.57 -44.62 -14.28
N TRP A 409 15.13 -43.42 -14.70
CA TRP A 409 15.96 -42.45 -15.42
C TRP A 409 16.75 -41.55 -14.46
N HIS A 410 16.23 -41.32 -13.25
CA HIS A 410 16.85 -40.48 -12.22
C HIS A 410 17.24 -41.32 -10.99
N ARG A 411 18.56 -41.41 -10.73
CA ARG A 411 19.13 -42.36 -9.73
C ARG A 411 19.49 -41.73 -8.39
N GLN A 412 19.64 -40.41 -8.34
CA GLN A 412 19.87 -39.66 -7.11
C GLN A 412 18.68 -39.77 -6.15
N SER A 413 18.87 -39.39 -4.89
CA SER A 413 17.75 -39.30 -3.95
C SER A 413 16.77 -38.22 -4.41
N PHE A 414 15.46 -38.51 -4.41
CA PHE A 414 14.46 -37.48 -4.74
C PHE A 414 14.18 -36.59 -3.53
N TYR A 415 14.56 -37.00 -2.33
CA TYR A 415 14.40 -36.19 -1.13
C TYR A 415 15.57 -35.20 -0.98
N PRO A 416 15.34 -33.92 -0.62
CA PRO A 416 16.41 -32.96 -0.39
C PRO A 416 17.46 -33.47 0.63
N LEU A 417 18.71 -33.65 0.18
CA LEU A 417 19.73 -34.37 0.96
C LEU A 417 20.14 -33.68 2.27
N TRP A 418 19.96 -32.36 2.36
CA TRP A 418 20.33 -31.53 3.51
C TRP A 418 19.20 -31.38 4.54
N LYS A 419 18.03 -31.98 4.31
CA LYS A 419 16.86 -31.86 5.19
C LYS A 419 16.70 -33.06 6.11
N GLY A 420 15.99 -32.81 7.22
CA GLY A 420 15.64 -33.81 8.22
C GLY A 420 14.57 -34.79 7.74
N GLU A 421 13.98 -35.52 8.68
CA GLU A 421 13.08 -36.65 8.39
C GLU A 421 11.75 -36.27 7.73
N THR A 422 11.33 -35.01 7.83
CA THR A 422 10.07 -34.53 7.24
C THR A 422 10.19 -33.14 6.63
N LEU A 423 9.39 -32.89 5.60
CA LEU A 423 9.23 -31.59 4.95
C LEU A 423 7.74 -31.29 4.76
N THR A 424 7.28 -30.18 5.31
CA THR A 424 5.88 -29.73 5.21
C THR A 424 5.79 -28.46 4.39
N TYR A 425 4.88 -28.46 3.42
CA TYR A 425 4.60 -27.31 2.55
C TYR A 425 3.14 -26.94 2.62
N LYS A 426 2.87 -25.62 2.53
CA LYS A 426 1.53 -25.06 2.55
C LYS A 426 1.32 -24.09 1.38
N GLY A 427 0.16 -24.14 0.75
CA GLY A 427 -0.21 -23.24 -0.34
C GLY A 427 -1.61 -23.49 -0.90
N THR A 428 -1.87 -22.94 -2.07
CA THR A 428 -3.04 -23.27 -2.89
C THR A 428 -2.72 -24.52 -3.70
N PHE A 429 -3.59 -25.53 -3.68
CA PHE A 429 -3.51 -26.73 -4.49
C PHE A 429 -4.45 -26.65 -5.68
N LEU A 430 -3.91 -26.87 -6.89
CA LEU A 430 -4.67 -26.93 -8.13
C LEU A 430 -4.81 -28.39 -8.59
N LYS A 431 -6.00 -28.74 -9.04
CA LYS A 431 -6.23 -30.05 -9.64
C LYS A 431 -5.52 -30.11 -11.01
N SER A 432 -4.53 -31.00 -11.12
CA SER A 432 -3.82 -31.26 -12.37
C SER A 432 -4.75 -31.70 -13.51
N ASN A 433 -4.41 -31.30 -14.74
CA ASN A 433 -5.09 -31.72 -15.96
C ASN A 433 -4.52 -33.02 -16.52
N ILE A 434 -3.59 -33.67 -15.80
CA ILE A 434 -2.89 -34.84 -16.30
C ILE A 434 -3.84 -35.99 -16.64
N TYR A 435 -3.57 -36.66 -17.75
CA TYR A 435 -4.26 -37.89 -18.13
C TYR A 435 -3.37 -38.77 -19.02
N ASP A 436 -3.64 -40.07 -18.99
CA ASP A 436 -3.02 -41.05 -19.85
C ASP A 436 -3.77 -41.13 -21.19
N LYS A 437 -3.13 -40.64 -22.26
CA LYS A 437 -3.65 -40.70 -23.64
C LYS A 437 -3.80 -42.13 -24.15
N SER A 438 -2.99 -43.07 -23.65
CA SER A 438 -2.98 -44.46 -24.11
C SER A 438 -3.97 -45.35 -23.37
N GLY A 439 -4.35 -44.99 -22.15
CA GLY A 439 -5.10 -45.85 -21.22
C GLY A 439 -4.30 -47.03 -20.65
N THR A 440 -3.01 -47.14 -20.99
CA THR A 440 -2.10 -48.23 -20.58
C THR A 440 -0.80 -47.73 -19.93
N GLY A 441 -0.73 -46.45 -19.57
CA GLY A 441 0.38 -45.80 -18.87
C GLY A 441 1.59 -45.44 -19.75
N SER A 442 1.44 -45.51 -21.07
CA SER A 442 2.56 -45.36 -22.02
C SER A 442 2.72 -43.96 -22.60
N ASN A 443 1.66 -43.17 -22.61
CA ASN A 443 1.65 -41.83 -23.20
C ASN A 443 0.76 -40.90 -22.37
N TRP A 444 1.33 -39.83 -21.83
CA TRP A 444 0.64 -38.91 -20.93
C TRP A 444 0.61 -37.51 -21.50
N ALA A 445 -0.37 -36.73 -21.08
CA ALA A 445 -0.36 -35.29 -21.29
C ALA A 445 -0.84 -34.60 -20.03
N ASN A 446 -0.31 -33.39 -19.82
CA ASN A 446 -0.78 -32.46 -18.82
C ASN A 446 -1.06 -31.10 -19.49
N PRO A 447 -2.25 -30.91 -20.10
CA PRO A 447 -2.59 -29.66 -20.77
C PRO A 447 -2.52 -28.44 -19.83
N ALA A 448 -2.03 -27.33 -20.37
CA ALA A 448 -1.94 -26.06 -19.65
C ALA A 448 -3.28 -25.58 -19.09
N TYR A 449 -3.24 -24.91 -17.93
CA TYR A 449 -4.32 -24.04 -17.50
C TYR A 449 -4.42 -22.81 -18.42
N GLU A 450 -5.55 -22.11 -18.45
CA GLU A 450 -5.77 -21.08 -19.47
C GLU A 450 -4.79 -19.90 -19.39
N TRP A 451 -4.42 -19.43 -18.19
CA TRP A 451 -3.50 -18.32 -17.93
C TRP A 451 -3.17 -18.20 -16.42
N GLY A 452 -2.15 -17.40 -16.08
CA GLY A 452 -1.86 -16.92 -14.71
C GLY A 452 -0.89 -17.76 -13.88
N TYR A 453 -0.08 -18.61 -14.53
CA TYR A 453 0.83 -19.54 -13.88
C TYR A 453 2.18 -19.55 -14.60
N SER A 454 3.27 -19.69 -13.84
CA SER A 454 4.59 -19.95 -14.43
C SER A 454 4.64 -21.36 -15.00
N ASP A 455 5.53 -21.60 -15.97
CA ASP A 455 5.79 -22.93 -16.50
C ASP A 455 4.53 -23.69 -16.97
N ASN A 456 3.57 -22.92 -17.47
CA ASN A 456 2.26 -23.40 -17.88
C ASN A 456 2.06 -23.32 -19.39
N TRP A 457 2.50 -22.22 -20.00
CA TRP A 457 2.58 -22.04 -21.45
C TRP A 457 4.03 -21.76 -21.85
N ALA A 458 4.37 -22.03 -23.11
CA ALA A 458 5.67 -21.69 -23.68
C ALA A 458 5.98 -20.20 -23.45
N ASN A 459 7.25 -19.87 -23.16
CA ASN A 459 7.65 -18.50 -22.81
C ASN A 459 7.36 -17.44 -23.90
N THR A 460 7.11 -17.87 -25.14
CA THR A 460 6.74 -16.99 -26.26
C THR A 460 5.23 -16.74 -26.38
N ASP A 461 4.41 -17.44 -25.61
CA ASP A 461 2.96 -17.28 -25.61
C ASP A 461 2.53 -16.16 -24.64
N VAL A 462 1.57 -15.33 -25.07
CA VAL A 462 1.01 -14.26 -24.24
C VAL A 462 0.35 -14.80 -22.97
N LYS A 463 -0.13 -16.04 -22.97
CA LYS A 463 -0.76 -16.70 -21.80
C LYS A 463 0.24 -17.10 -20.71
N ALA A 464 1.55 -17.07 -21.00
CA ALA A 464 2.61 -17.23 -20.01
C ALA A 464 2.91 -15.91 -19.27
N GLN A 465 2.44 -14.78 -19.80
CA GLN A 465 2.63 -13.47 -19.18
C GLN A 465 1.63 -13.25 -18.05
N ILE A 466 2.03 -12.40 -17.09
CA ILE A 466 1.33 -12.15 -15.84
C ILE A 466 1.05 -10.66 -15.72
N ASP A 467 -0.19 -10.34 -15.38
CA ASP A 467 -0.66 -9.00 -14.99
C ASP A 467 -0.76 -8.93 -13.46
N ILE A 468 -0.07 -7.96 -12.87
CA ILE A 468 -0.02 -7.74 -11.42
C ILE A 468 -1.40 -7.38 -10.87
N SER A 469 -2.29 -6.84 -11.69
CA SER A 469 -3.68 -6.53 -11.33
C SER A 469 -4.51 -7.78 -11.01
N TRP A 470 -4.02 -8.98 -11.30
CA TRP A 470 -4.62 -10.24 -10.86
C TRP A 470 -4.28 -10.61 -9.41
N ALA A 471 -3.51 -9.79 -8.70
CA ALA A 471 -3.15 -10.02 -7.30
C ALA A 471 -4.37 -10.04 -6.37
N VAL A 472 -4.41 -11.02 -5.47
CA VAL A 472 -5.40 -11.13 -4.40
C VAL A 472 -4.74 -11.31 -3.03
N ASN A 473 -5.36 -10.76 -2.00
CA ASN A 473 -4.92 -10.94 -0.62
C ASN A 473 -5.26 -12.34 -0.08
N ALA A 474 -4.90 -12.62 1.18
CA ALA A 474 -5.16 -13.90 1.83
C ALA A 474 -6.66 -14.27 1.95
N LYS A 475 -7.58 -13.30 1.77
CA LYS A 475 -9.04 -13.51 1.75
C LYS A 475 -9.58 -13.76 0.33
N GLY A 476 -8.74 -13.68 -0.70
CA GLY A 476 -9.14 -13.77 -2.11
C GLY A 476 -9.73 -12.48 -2.67
N GLU A 477 -9.59 -11.35 -1.96
CA GLU A 477 -10.04 -10.04 -2.41
C GLU A 477 -8.98 -9.42 -3.33
N SER A 478 -9.39 -8.83 -4.45
CA SER A 478 -8.49 -8.17 -5.40
C SER A 478 -7.79 -6.97 -4.75
N VAL A 479 -6.48 -6.84 -5.02
CA VAL A 479 -5.64 -5.75 -4.53
C VAL A 479 -5.02 -5.01 -5.70
N LYS A 480 -5.06 -3.67 -5.65
CA LYS A 480 -4.42 -2.82 -6.64
C LYS A 480 -3.00 -2.46 -6.21
N LEU A 481 -2.05 -3.30 -6.59
CA LEU A 481 -0.63 -3.04 -6.38
C LEU A 481 -0.12 -2.05 -7.44
N LYS A 482 0.77 -1.12 -7.06
CA LYS A 482 1.42 -0.21 -8.03
C LYS A 482 2.65 -0.83 -8.70
N GLY A 483 3.23 -1.85 -8.07
CA GLY A 483 4.39 -2.58 -8.53
C GLY A 483 4.82 -3.62 -7.50
N ILE A 484 5.81 -4.43 -7.85
CA ILE A 484 6.32 -5.54 -7.04
C ILE A 484 7.86 -5.52 -7.03
N ASP A 485 8.45 -5.97 -5.93
CA ASP A 485 9.91 -6.10 -5.77
C ASP A 485 10.33 -7.57 -5.63
N PHE A 486 9.40 -8.42 -5.18
CA PHE A 486 9.65 -9.82 -4.89
C PHE A 486 8.60 -10.72 -5.53
N VAL A 487 9.06 -11.89 -5.97
CA VAL A 487 8.23 -12.96 -6.52
C VAL A 487 8.56 -14.26 -5.80
N ARG A 488 7.52 -15.01 -5.44
CA ARG A 488 7.61 -16.39 -4.97
C ARG A 488 6.87 -17.30 -5.95
N VAL A 489 7.53 -18.35 -6.41
CA VAL A 489 6.92 -19.37 -7.26
C VAL A 489 6.95 -20.69 -6.51
N TYR A 490 5.83 -21.42 -6.50
CA TYR A 490 5.77 -22.77 -5.95
C TYR A 490 4.96 -23.73 -6.81
N ASN A 491 5.33 -25.02 -6.83
CA ASN A 491 4.60 -26.02 -7.61
C ASN A 491 3.15 -26.16 -7.10
N SER A 492 2.20 -26.06 -8.02
CA SER A 492 0.77 -25.96 -7.75
C SER A 492 0.06 -27.27 -7.41
N ASN A 493 0.65 -28.42 -7.77
CA ASN A 493 -0.06 -29.68 -7.72
C ASN A 493 0.83 -30.87 -7.37
N ARG A 494 0.19 -32.02 -7.19
CA ARG A 494 0.82 -33.32 -7.02
C ARG A 494 0.19 -34.28 -8.01
N ALA A 495 0.91 -34.57 -9.09
CA ALA A 495 0.50 -35.47 -10.15
C ALA A 495 1.72 -36.24 -10.67
N ASP A 496 1.47 -37.40 -11.27
CA ASP A 496 2.49 -38.31 -11.80
C ASP A 496 2.07 -38.79 -13.20
N GLY A 497 2.98 -38.70 -14.16
CA GLY A 497 2.81 -39.12 -15.56
C GLY A 497 3.44 -40.46 -15.88
N GLY A 498 3.45 -41.39 -14.93
CA GLY A 498 4.08 -42.69 -15.07
C GLY A 498 5.58 -42.56 -15.29
N TRP A 499 6.07 -42.98 -16.47
CA TRP A 499 7.51 -42.97 -16.76
C TRP A 499 8.11 -41.56 -16.88
N LEU A 500 7.29 -40.53 -17.08
CA LEU A 500 7.70 -39.11 -17.10
C LEU A 500 7.99 -38.56 -15.70
N GLY A 501 7.56 -39.25 -14.64
CA GLY A 501 7.71 -38.81 -13.26
C GLY A 501 6.64 -37.81 -12.83
N GLU A 502 6.94 -37.08 -11.77
CA GLU A 502 6.04 -36.07 -11.21
C GLU A 502 5.91 -34.84 -12.11
N VAL A 503 4.77 -34.17 -12.02
CA VAL A 503 4.61 -32.81 -12.56
C VAL A 503 5.37 -31.85 -11.64
N SER A 504 6.46 -31.28 -12.15
CA SER A 504 7.39 -30.43 -11.40
C SER A 504 7.53 -29.08 -12.08
N THR A 505 7.22 -28.00 -11.38
CA THR A 505 7.48 -26.66 -11.93
C THR A 505 8.99 -26.44 -12.03
N GLU A 506 9.44 -26.02 -13.20
CA GLU A 506 10.78 -25.49 -13.40
C GLU A 506 10.79 -23.97 -13.57
N VAL A 507 11.84 -23.35 -13.02
CA VAL A 507 12.07 -21.91 -13.14
C VAL A 507 13.42 -21.69 -13.81
N ASN A 508 13.40 -20.94 -14.91
CA ASN A 508 14.57 -20.64 -15.73
C ASN A 508 14.96 -19.16 -15.72
N GLY A 509 14.12 -18.29 -15.15
CA GLY A 509 14.40 -16.86 -15.05
C GLY A 509 13.15 -16.00 -14.98
N PHE A 510 13.31 -14.73 -15.30
CA PHE A 510 12.27 -13.71 -15.24
C PHE A 510 12.49 -12.66 -16.32
N LYS A 511 11.42 -12.07 -16.82
CA LYS A 511 11.47 -10.86 -17.66
C LYS A 511 10.38 -9.88 -17.24
N ASP A 512 10.79 -8.65 -16.95
CA ASP A 512 9.91 -7.48 -16.87
C ASP A 512 9.57 -7.04 -18.30
N LEU A 513 8.28 -6.99 -18.62
CA LEU A 513 7.74 -6.58 -19.93
C LEU A 513 7.74 -5.05 -20.07
N ASN A 514 7.97 -4.31 -18.98
CA ASN A 514 8.17 -2.87 -18.99
C ASN A 514 9.56 -2.45 -19.47
N LEU A 515 10.52 -3.38 -19.48
CA LEU A 515 11.88 -3.16 -19.91
C LEU A 515 12.12 -3.70 -21.33
N PRO A 516 13.04 -3.07 -22.09
CA PRO A 516 13.38 -3.52 -23.45
C PRO A 516 13.96 -4.94 -23.50
#